data_AF-A0A8X6IFF9-F1
#
_entry.id   AF-A0A8X6IFF9-F1
#
_cell.length_a   1.000
_cell.length_b   1.000
_cell.length_c   1.000
_cell.angle_alpha   90.00
_cell.angle_beta   90.00
_cell.angle_gamma   90.00
#
_symmetry.space_group_name_H-M   'P 1'
#
loop_
_entity.id
_entity.type
_entity.pdbx_description
1 polymer ?
#
loop_
_entity_poly.entity_id
_entity_poly.type
_entity_poly.pdbx_seq_one_letter_code
_entity_poly.pdbx_strand_id
1 'polypeptide(L)'
;MTTVPKVLITRNDIPKEAIMLLQSRCSVEVWNKPSPIPREELLKRVKGKNAVYCLITDKINVELLDAAGPDLKVVGTMSVGHDHIDLPECKKRGIVVGNTPDVLTDAVAELTIALLLSTSRRLMEATKEVTNGGWANCAWGPLWMCGTSVCESTVGVVGLGRIGNKYFHKL
;
A
#
# COMPACT_ATOMS: atom_id res chain seq x y z
N MET A 1 12.57 6.79 -35.72
CA MET A 1 12.24 7.75 -34.63
C MET A 1 11.75 6.95 -33.44
N THR A 2 12.51 6.92 -32.34
CA THR A 2 12.03 6.32 -31.09
C THR A 2 10.92 7.18 -30.53
N THR A 3 9.69 6.66 -30.52
CA THR A 3 8.53 7.33 -29.96
C THR A 3 8.68 7.46 -28.45
N VAL A 4 8.35 8.64 -27.90
CA VAL A 4 8.39 8.87 -26.45
C VAL A 4 7.35 7.94 -25.77
N PRO A 5 7.75 7.10 -24.79
CA PRO A 5 6.82 6.17 -24.15
C PRO A 5 5.68 6.91 -23.43
N LYS A 6 4.45 6.40 -23.57
CA LYS A 6 3.26 6.94 -22.90
C LYS A 6 3.01 6.20 -21.59
N VAL A 7 2.90 6.93 -20.48
CA VAL A 7 2.71 6.37 -19.15
C VAL A 7 1.40 6.89 -18.56
N LEU A 8 0.59 6.00 -17.99
CA LEU A 8 -0.54 6.36 -17.15
C LEU A 8 -0.16 6.20 -15.67
N ILE A 9 -0.26 7.27 -14.89
CA ILE A 9 -0.16 7.26 -13.43
C ILE A 9 -1.59 7.32 -12.88
N THR A 10 -2.00 6.32 -12.09
CA THR A 10 -3.39 6.18 -11.65
C THR A 10 -3.78 7.11 -10.48
N ARG A 11 -2.81 7.86 -9.92
CA ARG A 11 -2.96 8.71 -8.74
C ARG A 11 -2.07 9.95 -8.81
N ASN A 12 -2.58 11.11 -8.35
CA ASN A 12 -1.77 12.33 -8.23
C ASN A 12 -1.13 12.54 -6.87
N ASP A 13 -1.54 11.78 -5.85
CA ASP A 13 -1.08 11.89 -4.46
C ASP A 13 0.07 10.92 -4.13
N ILE A 14 0.94 10.68 -5.13
CA ILE A 14 2.23 10.00 -4.97
C ILE A 14 3.35 11.04 -4.83
N PRO A 15 4.57 10.66 -4.40
CA PRO A 15 5.70 11.59 -4.33
C PRO A 15 5.92 12.33 -5.66
N LYS A 16 6.01 13.67 -5.59
CA LYS A 16 6.13 14.52 -6.78
C LYS A 16 7.39 14.20 -7.57
N GLU A 17 8.43 13.79 -6.87
CA GLU A 17 9.72 13.38 -7.41
C GLU A 17 9.57 12.19 -8.37
N ALA A 18 8.67 11.25 -8.06
CA ALA A 18 8.37 10.11 -8.93
C ALA A 18 7.68 10.55 -10.23
N ILE A 19 6.72 11.49 -10.13
CA ILE A 19 6.03 12.06 -11.30
C ILE A 19 7.03 12.82 -12.19
N MET A 20 7.86 13.68 -11.58
CA MET A 20 8.87 14.47 -12.31
C MET A 20 9.91 13.57 -13.00
N LEU A 21 10.34 12.50 -12.33
CA LEU A 21 11.27 11.52 -12.91
C LEU A 21 10.67 10.88 -14.18
N LEU A 22 9.41 10.45 -14.15
CA LEU A 22 8.74 9.90 -15.33
C LEU A 22 8.54 10.95 -16.42
N GLN A 23 8.13 12.17 -16.06
CA GLN A 23 7.94 13.27 -17.02
C GLN A 23 9.23 13.67 -17.75
N SER A 24 10.40 13.47 -17.13
CA SER A 24 11.69 13.77 -17.77
C SER A 24 12.05 12.84 -18.94
N ARG A 25 11.37 11.69 -19.07
CA ARG A 25 11.69 10.64 -20.07
C ARG A 25 10.48 10.14 -20.86
N CYS A 26 9.27 10.41 -20.39
CA CYS A 26 8.03 9.83 -20.88
C CYS A 26 6.93 10.89 -21.05
N SER A 27 5.96 10.60 -21.92
CA SER A 27 4.70 11.32 -22.01
C SER A 27 3.76 10.81 -20.92
N VAL A 28 3.67 11.54 -19.81
CA VAL A 28 2.92 11.10 -18.63
C VAL A 28 1.52 11.70 -18.60
N GLU A 29 0.51 10.84 -18.45
CA GLU A 29 -0.84 11.21 -18.05
C GLU A 29 -1.03 10.86 -16.58
N VAL A 30 -1.48 11.83 -15.77
CA VAL A 30 -1.73 11.64 -14.33
C VAL A 30 -3.21 11.80 -14.05
N TRP A 31 -3.80 10.84 -13.34
CA TRP A 31 -5.15 11.01 -12.81
C TRP A 31 -5.20 12.11 -11.75
N ASN A 32 -6.09 13.07 -11.92
CA ASN A 32 -6.08 14.31 -11.15
C ASN A 32 -6.84 14.25 -9.81
N LYS A 33 -7.26 13.07 -9.35
CA LYS A 33 -7.96 12.90 -8.06
C LYS A 33 -7.21 11.94 -7.14
N PRO A 34 -7.33 12.15 -5.82
CA PRO A 34 -6.86 11.20 -4.80
C PRO A 34 -7.86 10.06 -4.58
N SER A 35 -8.75 9.78 -5.54
CA SER A 35 -9.59 8.59 -5.54
C SER A 35 -9.11 7.65 -6.63
N PRO A 36 -9.27 6.32 -6.52
CA PRO A 36 -8.98 5.41 -7.63
C PRO A 36 -9.72 5.86 -8.91
N ILE A 37 -9.12 5.61 -10.07
CA ILE A 37 -9.81 5.84 -11.34
C ILE A 37 -11.01 4.87 -11.41
N PRO A 38 -12.24 5.35 -11.68
CA PRO A 38 -13.37 4.46 -11.91
C PRO A 38 -13.07 3.45 -13.01
N ARG A 39 -13.53 2.20 -12.85
CA ARG A 39 -13.10 1.09 -13.71
C ARG A 39 -13.26 1.37 -15.21
N GLU A 40 -14.42 1.86 -15.63
CA GLU A 40 -14.70 2.19 -17.03
C GLU A 40 -13.75 3.26 -17.58
N GLU A 41 -13.39 4.24 -16.76
CA GLU A 41 -12.48 5.31 -17.14
C GLU A 41 -11.03 4.81 -17.23
N LEU A 42 -10.63 3.92 -16.32
CA LEU A 42 -9.32 3.29 -16.35
C LEU A 42 -9.14 2.49 -17.64
N LEU A 43 -10.15 1.70 -18.04
CA LEU A 43 -10.14 0.94 -19.30
C LEU A 43 -10.06 1.84 -20.54
N LYS A 44 -10.60 3.07 -20.48
CA LYS A 44 -10.46 4.04 -21.58
C LYS A 44 -9.05 4.65 -21.61
N ARG A 45 -8.52 5.07 -20.47
CA ARG A 45 -7.24 5.79 -20.36
C ARG A 45 -6.02 4.92 -20.58
N VAL A 46 -6.12 3.62 -20.26
CA VAL A 46 -4.99 2.69 -20.41
C VAL A 46 -4.71 2.33 -21.88
N LYS A 47 -5.68 2.54 -22.78
CA LYS A 47 -5.55 2.25 -24.22
C LYS A 47 -4.33 2.92 -24.83
N GLY A 48 -3.46 2.13 -25.46
CA GLY A 48 -2.29 2.62 -26.19
C GLY A 48 -1.19 3.21 -25.29
N LYS A 49 -1.18 2.89 -23.99
CA LYS A 49 -0.09 3.23 -23.07
C LYS A 49 1.01 2.18 -23.12
N ASN A 50 2.25 2.62 -22.96
CA ASN A 50 3.41 1.74 -22.87
C ASN A 50 3.68 1.27 -21.44
N ALA A 51 3.29 2.08 -20.45
CA ALA A 51 3.36 1.69 -19.06
C ALA A 51 2.18 2.21 -18.22
N VAL A 52 1.91 1.50 -17.13
CA VAL A 52 1.00 1.94 -16.07
C VAL A 52 1.77 1.98 -14.76
N TYR A 53 1.67 3.08 -14.01
CA TYR A 53 2.10 3.17 -12.63
C TYR A 53 0.85 3.23 -11.72
N CYS A 54 0.60 2.15 -10.99
CA CYS A 54 -0.63 1.92 -10.25
C CYS A 54 -0.42 1.72 -8.74
N LEU A 55 -1.53 1.64 -8.01
CA LEU A 55 -1.56 1.33 -6.57
C LEU A 55 -2.38 0.06 -6.31
N ILE A 56 -2.39 -0.41 -5.06
CA ILE A 56 -3.12 -1.62 -4.62
C ILE A 56 -4.63 -1.60 -4.91
N THR A 57 -5.21 -0.43 -5.13
CA THR A 57 -6.64 -0.26 -5.45
C THR A 57 -6.98 -0.52 -6.91
N ASP A 58 -5.97 -0.62 -7.79
CA ASP A 58 -6.15 -0.82 -9.23
C ASP A 58 -6.04 -2.31 -9.57
N LYS A 59 -7.12 -2.93 -10.07
CA LYS A 59 -7.07 -4.33 -10.49
C LYS A 59 -6.50 -4.47 -11.91
N ILE A 60 -5.27 -4.94 -12.02
CA ILE A 60 -4.56 -5.20 -13.29
C ILE A 60 -4.84 -6.67 -13.70
N ASN A 61 -6.05 -6.94 -14.15
CA ASN A 61 -6.51 -8.24 -14.63
C ASN A 61 -6.55 -8.30 -16.17
N VAL A 62 -6.90 -9.47 -16.72
CA VAL A 62 -7.05 -9.72 -18.16
C VAL A 62 -7.82 -8.61 -18.89
N GLU A 63 -8.98 -8.18 -18.38
CA GLU A 63 -9.80 -7.12 -19.00
C GLU A 63 -9.04 -5.79 -19.15
N LEU A 64 -8.27 -5.38 -18.14
CA LEU A 64 -7.47 -4.16 -18.23
C LEU A 64 -6.30 -4.34 -19.20
N LEU A 65 -5.66 -5.51 -19.18
CA LEU A 65 -4.56 -5.82 -20.09
C LEU A 65 -5.04 -5.89 -21.55
N ASP A 66 -6.27 -6.35 -21.80
CA ASP A 66 -6.91 -6.33 -23.11
C ASP A 66 -7.21 -4.91 -23.56
N ALA A 67 -7.79 -4.10 -22.67
CA ALA A 67 -8.05 -2.70 -22.95
C ALA A 67 -6.78 -1.89 -23.21
N ALA A 68 -5.67 -2.20 -22.52
CA ALA A 68 -4.39 -1.52 -22.72
C ALA A 68 -3.84 -1.74 -24.14
N GLY A 69 -4.04 -2.94 -24.67
CA GLY A 69 -3.56 -3.34 -26.00
C GLY A 69 -2.10 -3.81 -26.01
N PRO A 70 -1.56 -4.13 -27.20
CA PRO A 70 -0.26 -4.80 -27.36
C PRO A 70 0.95 -3.92 -27.01
N ASP A 71 0.75 -2.61 -26.89
CA ASP A 71 1.79 -1.62 -26.63
C ASP A 71 2.21 -1.54 -25.16
N LEU A 72 1.40 -2.08 -24.24
CA LEU A 72 1.72 -2.11 -22.83
C LEU A 72 2.90 -3.06 -22.60
N LYS A 73 4.00 -2.53 -22.03
CA LYS A 73 5.23 -3.28 -21.75
C LYS A 73 5.59 -3.33 -20.28
N VAL A 74 5.12 -2.38 -19.47
CA VAL A 74 5.50 -2.26 -18.06
C VAL A 74 4.30 -1.94 -17.17
N VAL A 75 4.19 -2.65 -16.05
CA VAL A 75 3.29 -2.29 -14.94
C VAL A 75 4.15 -2.09 -13.69
N GLY A 76 4.24 -0.86 -13.22
CA GLY A 76 4.87 -0.53 -11.94
C GLY A 76 3.78 -0.34 -10.88
N THR A 77 3.94 -0.95 -9.70
CA THR A 77 3.02 -0.74 -8.59
C THR A 77 3.74 -0.11 -7.40
N MET A 78 3.11 0.90 -6.79
CA MET A 78 3.57 1.47 -5.51
C MET A 78 3.09 0.58 -4.35
N SER A 79 3.59 -0.66 -4.31
CA SER A 79 3.24 -1.66 -3.30
C SER A 79 4.28 -2.77 -3.24
N VAL A 80 4.39 -3.45 -2.09
CA VAL A 80 5.17 -4.70 -1.98
C VAL A 80 4.35 -5.86 -2.53
N GLY A 81 3.13 -6.05 -2.02
CA GLY A 81 2.19 -7.04 -2.51
C GLY A 81 1.72 -6.71 -3.93
N HIS A 82 1.40 -7.74 -4.69
CA HIS A 82 1.01 -7.64 -6.09
C HIS A 82 -0.20 -8.54 -6.42
N ASP A 83 -1.02 -8.86 -5.42
CA ASP A 83 -2.22 -9.71 -5.57
C ASP A 83 -3.28 -9.08 -6.47
N HIS A 84 -3.26 -7.74 -6.60
CA HIS A 84 -4.10 -6.97 -7.51
C HIS A 84 -3.65 -7.05 -8.98
N ILE A 85 -2.54 -7.74 -9.28
CA ILE A 85 -1.96 -7.88 -10.62
C ILE A 85 -1.96 -9.34 -11.05
N ASP A 86 -2.53 -9.62 -12.23
CA ASP A 86 -2.49 -10.93 -12.85
C ASP A 86 -1.08 -11.19 -13.44
N LEU A 87 -0.15 -11.63 -12.60
CA LEU A 87 1.23 -11.92 -13.00
C LEU A 87 1.33 -13.00 -14.09
N PRO A 88 0.58 -14.13 -14.04
CA PRO A 88 0.58 -15.11 -15.11
C PRO A 88 0.21 -14.49 -16.46
N GLU A 89 -0.81 -13.64 -16.50
CA GLU A 89 -1.23 -13.00 -17.75
C GLU A 89 -0.22 -11.94 -18.21
N CYS A 90 0.32 -11.13 -17.31
CA CYS A 90 1.41 -10.19 -17.62
C CYS A 90 2.60 -10.91 -18.26
N LYS A 91 3.00 -12.05 -17.67
CA LYS A 91 4.12 -12.87 -18.17
C LYS A 91 3.85 -13.41 -19.58
N LYS A 92 2.65 -13.93 -19.85
CA LYS A 92 2.28 -14.42 -21.19
C LYS A 92 2.37 -13.32 -22.26
N ARG A 93 2.04 -12.08 -21.89
CA ARG A 93 2.08 -10.90 -22.79
C ARG A 93 3.46 -10.24 -22.89
N GLY A 94 4.45 -10.73 -22.14
CA GLY A 94 5.78 -10.13 -22.08
C GLY A 94 5.79 -8.77 -21.37
N ILE A 95 4.84 -8.53 -20.46
CA ILE A 95 4.76 -7.32 -19.65
C ILE A 95 5.62 -7.49 -18.40
N VAL A 96 6.56 -6.58 -18.19
CA VAL A 96 7.40 -6.54 -17.00
C VAL A 96 6.64 -5.90 -15.85
N VAL A 97 6.63 -6.56 -14.69
CA VAL A 97 6.00 -6.04 -13.48
C VAL A 97 7.06 -5.65 -12.46
N GLY A 98 7.00 -4.41 -11.97
CA GLY A 98 7.86 -3.89 -10.91
C GLY A 98 7.06 -3.52 -9.67
N ASN A 99 7.58 -3.86 -8.49
CA ASN A 99 7.01 -3.54 -7.18
C ASN A 99 8.04 -2.83 -6.29
N THR A 100 7.70 -2.50 -5.05
CA THR A 100 8.56 -1.76 -4.11
C THR A 100 8.92 -2.57 -2.86
N PRO A 101 9.68 -3.68 -2.98
CA PRO A 101 10.08 -4.47 -1.82
C PRO A 101 11.00 -3.67 -0.87
N ASP A 102 11.12 -4.17 0.36
CA ASP A 102 12.08 -3.73 1.39
C ASP A 102 11.85 -2.33 2.01
N VAL A 103 11.42 -1.32 1.25
CA VAL A 103 11.34 0.09 1.67
C VAL A 103 10.37 0.40 2.81
N LEU A 104 9.43 -0.51 3.12
CA LEU A 104 8.41 -0.33 4.15
C LEU A 104 8.43 -1.40 5.26
N THR A 105 9.43 -2.28 5.23
CA THR A 105 9.52 -3.44 6.14
C THR A 105 9.57 -2.99 7.60
N ASP A 106 10.41 -2.01 7.92
CA ASP A 106 10.55 -1.45 9.26
C ASP A 106 9.27 -0.76 9.74
N ALA A 107 8.71 0.10 8.89
CA ALA A 107 7.51 0.88 9.23
C ALA A 107 6.31 -0.02 9.55
N VAL A 108 6.11 -1.10 8.78
CA VAL A 108 5.02 -2.05 9.06
C VAL A 108 5.30 -2.86 10.33
N ALA A 109 6.55 -3.27 10.57
CA ALA A 109 6.93 -3.96 11.81
C ALA A 109 6.69 -3.09 13.06
N GLU A 110 7.04 -1.79 12.99
CA GLU A 110 6.80 -0.82 14.07
C GLU A 110 5.31 -0.59 14.30
N LEU A 111 4.53 -0.44 13.24
CA LEU A 111 3.08 -0.32 13.34
C LEU A 111 2.45 -1.57 13.97
N THR A 112 2.98 -2.76 13.69
CA THR A 112 2.49 -4.01 14.29
C THR A 112 2.68 -4.01 15.82
N ILE A 113 3.82 -3.53 16.32
CA ILE A 113 4.08 -3.39 17.76
C ILE A 113 3.19 -2.31 18.38
N ALA A 114 3.03 -1.19 17.68
CA ALA A 114 2.13 -0.12 18.13
C ALA A 114 0.70 -0.65 18.32
N LEU A 115 0.20 -1.45 17.38
CA LEU A 115 -1.12 -2.10 17.48
C LEU A 115 -1.18 -3.11 18.62
N LEU A 116 -0.16 -3.96 18.78
CA LEU A 116 -0.06 -4.90 19.89
C LEU A 116 -0.17 -4.17 21.24
N LEU A 117 0.68 -3.17 21.47
CA LEU A 117 0.67 -2.41 22.72
C LEU A 117 -0.62 -1.60 22.91
N SER A 118 -1.13 -0.99 21.85
CA SER A 118 -2.37 -0.19 21.90
C SER A 118 -3.57 -1.03 22.33
N THR A 119 -3.65 -2.26 21.85
CA THR A 119 -4.73 -3.20 22.20
C THR A 119 -4.52 -3.80 23.59
N SER A 120 -3.33 -4.33 23.88
CA SER A 120 -3.00 -4.90 25.20
C SER A 120 -3.15 -3.89 26.35
N ARG A 121 -2.88 -2.61 26.10
CA ARG A 121 -2.94 -1.52 27.11
C ARG A 121 -4.16 -0.63 26.98
N ARG A 122 -5.15 -1.01 26.17
CA ARG A 122 -6.44 -0.31 26.03
C ARG A 122 -6.27 1.19 25.69
N LEU A 123 -5.26 1.52 24.88
CA LEU A 123 -4.82 2.90 24.65
C LEU A 123 -5.92 3.76 24.02
N MET A 124 -6.71 3.19 23.11
CA MET A 124 -7.81 3.89 22.45
C MET A 124 -8.94 4.25 23.42
N GLU A 125 -9.23 3.37 24.39
CA GLU A 125 -10.22 3.61 25.43
C GLU A 125 -9.70 4.65 26.43
N ALA A 126 -8.43 4.54 26.84
CA ALA A 126 -7.80 5.51 27.72
C ALA A 126 -7.80 6.91 27.09
N THR A 127 -7.53 7.00 25.79
CA THR A 127 -7.61 8.26 25.04
C THR A 127 -9.03 8.85 25.10
N LYS A 128 -10.07 8.03 24.91
CA LYS A 128 -11.47 8.48 25.01
C LYS A 128 -11.85 8.94 26.42
N GLU A 129 -11.40 8.24 27.46
CA GLU A 129 -11.64 8.63 28.86
C GLU A 129 -11.04 10.01 29.17
N VAL A 130 -9.84 10.29 28.65
CA VAL A 130 -9.22 11.61 28.79
C VAL A 130 -10.00 12.68 28.04
N THR A 131 -10.34 12.45 26.76
CA THR A 131 -11.00 13.46 25.93
C THR A 131 -12.45 13.75 26.34
N ASN A 132 -13.14 12.77 26.92
CA ASN A 132 -14.55 12.89 27.32
C ASN A 132 -14.72 13.33 28.77
N GLY A 133 -13.64 13.67 29.47
CA GLY A 133 -13.68 14.09 30.88
C GLY A 133 -13.88 12.95 31.88
N GLY A 134 -13.92 11.69 31.43
CA GLY A 134 -14.01 10.52 32.30
C GLY A 134 -12.85 10.41 33.29
N TRP A 135 -11.66 10.87 32.88
CA TRP A 135 -10.49 10.93 33.77
C TRP A 135 -10.68 11.84 34.99
N ALA A 136 -11.47 12.92 34.87
CA ALA A 136 -11.78 13.78 36.00
C ALA A 136 -12.68 13.10 37.05
N ASN A 137 -13.48 12.12 36.63
CA ASN A 137 -14.40 11.38 37.49
C ASN A 137 -13.72 10.20 38.22
N CYS A 138 -12.70 9.60 37.61
CA CYS A 138 -11.89 8.55 38.21
C CYS A 138 -10.45 8.69 37.70
N ALA A 139 -9.61 9.39 38.46
CA ALA A 139 -8.23 9.64 38.05
C ALA A 139 -7.37 8.35 38.03
N TRP A 140 -7.71 7.41 38.92
CA TRP A 140 -7.03 6.14 39.12
C TRP A 140 -7.93 5.18 39.90
N GLY A 141 -7.86 3.89 39.61
CA GLY A 141 -8.51 2.84 40.39
C GLY A 141 -7.78 1.50 40.25
N PRO A 142 -7.81 0.61 41.26
CA PRO A 142 -6.99 -0.61 41.27
C PRO A 142 -7.21 -1.56 40.09
N LEU A 143 -8.43 -1.60 39.54
CA LEU A 143 -8.80 -2.41 38.37
C LEU A 143 -9.14 -1.56 37.15
N TRP A 144 -9.13 -0.23 37.31
CA TRP A 144 -9.55 0.68 36.26
C TRP A 144 -8.51 0.67 35.14
N MET A 145 -8.98 0.42 33.91
CA MET A 145 -8.12 0.38 32.72
C MET A 145 -6.99 -0.65 32.76
N CYS A 146 -7.05 -1.66 33.64
CA CYS A 146 -6.14 -2.80 33.57
C CYS A 146 -6.28 -3.50 32.21
N GLY A 147 -5.14 -3.72 31.56
CA GLY A 147 -5.02 -4.47 30.31
C GLY A 147 -4.25 -5.76 30.51
N THR A 148 -3.85 -6.40 29.42
CA THR A 148 -3.06 -7.63 29.46
C THR A 148 -1.56 -7.33 29.32
N SER A 149 -0.73 -8.07 30.04
CA SER A 149 0.72 -8.00 29.87
C SER A 149 1.14 -8.73 28.59
N VAL A 150 2.04 -8.11 27.83
CA VAL A 150 2.74 -8.75 26.70
C VAL A 150 4.00 -9.47 27.20
N CYS A 151 4.58 -9.02 28.32
CA CYS A 151 5.73 -9.69 28.93
C CYS A 151 5.36 -11.12 29.31
N GLU A 152 6.24 -12.07 29.00
CA GLU A 152 6.06 -13.52 29.19
C GLU A 152 4.87 -14.14 28.43
N SER A 153 4.22 -13.38 27.55
CA SER A 153 3.19 -13.92 26.66
C SER A 153 3.80 -14.67 25.48
N THR A 154 3.07 -15.65 24.95
CA THR A 154 3.42 -16.30 23.69
C THR A 154 2.88 -15.49 22.52
N VAL A 155 3.78 -14.95 21.68
CA VAL A 155 3.41 -14.23 20.46
C VAL A 155 3.57 -15.14 19.24
N GLY A 156 2.45 -15.43 18.57
CA GLY A 156 2.45 -16.19 17.31
C GLY A 156 2.60 -15.27 16.09
N VAL A 157 3.58 -15.54 15.22
CA VAL A 157 3.78 -14.83 13.95
C VAL A 157 3.41 -15.75 12.79
N VAL A 158 2.31 -15.46 12.11
CA VAL A 158 1.88 -16.21 10.92
C VAL A 158 2.48 -15.56 9.67
N GLY A 159 3.54 -16.18 9.16
CA GLY A 159 4.31 -15.69 8.00
C GLY A 159 5.61 -15.00 8.42
N LEU A 160 6.70 -15.76 8.51
CA LEU A 160 8.03 -15.26 8.86
C LEU A 160 8.81 -14.74 7.65
N GLY A 161 8.15 -13.89 6.85
CA GLY A 161 8.78 -13.15 5.76
C GLY A 161 9.58 -11.94 6.28
N ARG A 162 9.90 -11.00 5.39
CA ARG A 162 10.65 -9.77 5.72
C ARG A 162 10.06 -9.02 6.93
N ILE A 163 8.76 -8.75 6.87
CA ILE A 163 8.04 -8.01 7.93
C ILE A 163 7.97 -8.84 9.21
N GLY A 164 7.57 -10.12 9.11
CA GLY A 164 7.46 -11.00 10.28
C GLY A 164 8.78 -11.16 11.03
N ASN A 165 9.89 -11.34 10.29
CA ASN A 165 11.22 -11.40 10.88
C ASN A 165 11.62 -10.07 11.55
N LYS A 166 11.33 -8.93 10.90
CA LYS A 166 11.67 -7.62 11.48
C LYS A 166 10.84 -7.29 12.71
N TYR A 167 9.56 -7.66 12.73
CA TYR A 167 8.70 -7.59 13.89
C TYR A 167 9.23 -8.43 15.05
N PHE A 168 9.62 -9.69 14.77
CA PHE A 168 10.19 -10.57 15.79
C PHE A 168 11.44 -9.99 16.45
N HIS A 169 12.33 -9.34 15.69
CA HIS A 169 13.52 -8.66 16.24
C HIS A 169 13.22 -7.42 17.09
N LYS A 170 12.00 -6.88 17.04
CA LYS A 170 11.59 -5.69 17.78
C LYS A 170 10.71 -6.02 19.00
N LEU A 171 10.25 -7.27 19.14
CA LEU A 171 9.66 -7.79 20.38
C LEU A 171 10.75 -8.05 21.42
#